data_AF-K2GF47-F1
#
_entry.id   AF-K2GF47-F1
#
_cell.length_a   1.000
_cell.length_b   1.000
_cell.length_c   1.000
_cell.angle_alpha   90.00
_cell.angle_beta   90.00
_cell.angle_gamma   90.00
#
_symmetry.space_group_name_H-M   'P 1'
#
loop_
_entity.id
_entity.type
_entity.pdbx_description
1 polymer ?
#
loop_
_entity_poly.entity_id
_entity_poly.type
_entity_poly.pdbx_seq_one_letter_code
_entity_poly.pdbx_strand_id
1 'polypeptide(L)'
;MKEALTKWCSTKSNKANIKYLAYGKTTEGNNRHDHVFFILEDQVDVMRKPFVKIKGVDMKINFSPFTRLDAFDGSYLSVIEYIKNQGKHHNTKSSFEEYGNLKTTKGCKVSDSINEKALRMTSKVEAIAYLRNVNPSWVMNNEKKFGEMYDKQHSRDKRHRINIKLSQWKETNSVVQGARAWLHTIETIDIKKPPALVIVSDTKHGKTEFINDLLKDKQVDEFRGRIMVDSHEESREYDYSLFDDANLCSIEWEDFESHNIY
;
A
#
# COMPACT_ATOMS: atom_id res chain seq x y z
N MET A 1 -5.77 12.60 36.31
CA MET A 1 -6.22 11.76 35.18
C MET A 1 -5.44 10.46 35.11
N LYS A 2 -4.11 10.52 34.96
CA LYS A 2 -3.20 9.35 34.93
C LYS A 2 -3.51 8.28 35.99
N GLU A 3 -3.53 8.65 37.28
CA GLU A 3 -3.80 7.70 38.37
C GLU A 3 -5.16 6.99 38.25
N ALA A 4 -6.20 7.74 37.85
CA ALA A 4 -7.54 7.19 37.67
C ALA A 4 -7.58 6.17 36.53
N LEU A 5 -6.89 6.45 35.42
CA LEU A 5 -6.76 5.55 34.27
C LEU A 5 -5.89 4.33 34.59
N THR A 6 -4.77 4.51 35.30
CA THR A 6 -3.93 3.40 35.79
C THR A 6 -4.74 2.45 36.66
N LYS A 7 -5.53 2.97 37.60
CA LYS A 7 -6.41 2.16 38.46
C LYS A 7 -7.53 1.48 37.65
N TRP A 8 -8.06 2.17 36.65
CA TRP A 8 -9.13 1.65 35.79
C TRP A 8 -8.63 0.52 34.87
N CYS A 9 -7.43 0.63 34.31
CA CYS A 9 -6.80 -0.40 33.48
C CYS A 9 -6.22 -1.57 34.28
N SER A 10 -6.00 -1.42 35.59
CA SER A 10 -5.40 -2.46 36.43
C SER A 10 -6.44 -3.46 36.92
N THR A 11 -6.07 -4.74 36.97
CA THR A 11 -6.81 -5.79 37.68
C THR A 11 -6.16 -6.08 39.04
N LYS A 12 -6.78 -6.96 39.85
CA LYS A 12 -6.18 -7.39 41.12
C LYS A 12 -4.84 -8.12 40.92
N SER A 13 -4.66 -8.76 39.77
CA SER A 13 -3.49 -9.60 39.45
C SER A 13 -2.52 -8.96 38.44
N ASN A 14 -2.94 -7.94 37.69
CA ASN A 14 -2.10 -7.26 36.71
C ASN A 14 -2.22 -5.73 36.83
N LYS A 15 -1.11 -5.08 37.20
CA LYS A 15 -1.04 -3.63 37.33
C LYS A 15 -0.70 -3.02 35.97
N ALA A 16 -1.62 -2.25 35.41
CA ALA A 16 -1.43 -1.58 34.13
C ALA A 16 -0.76 -0.22 34.34
N ASN A 17 0.50 -0.09 33.93
CA ASN A 17 1.21 1.18 33.93
C ASN A 17 1.00 1.93 32.61
N ILE A 18 0.89 3.26 32.70
CA ILE A 18 0.73 4.13 31.53
C ILE A 18 2.11 4.68 31.13
N LYS A 19 2.57 4.27 29.94
CA LYS A 19 3.80 4.72 29.29
C LYS A 19 3.68 6.14 28.73
N TYR A 20 2.53 6.47 28.15
CA TYR A 20 2.25 7.78 27.55
C TYR A 20 0.78 8.16 27.75
N LEU A 21 0.51 9.45 27.95
CA LEU A 21 -0.83 10.01 28.09
C LEU A 21 -0.89 11.39 27.42
N ALA A 22 -1.87 11.60 26.54
CA ALA A 22 -2.29 12.89 26.04
C ALA A 22 -3.74 13.14 26.45
N TYR A 23 -4.00 14.26 27.10
CA TYR A 23 -5.30 14.61 27.64
C TYR A 23 -5.71 16.02 27.23
N GLY A 24 -6.87 16.15 26.63
CA GLY A 24 -7.47 17.43 26.24
C GLY A 24 -8.87 17.58 26.82
N LYS A 25 -9.16 18.74 27.38
CA LYS A 25 -10.51 19.09 27.83
C LYS A 25 -10.93 20.46 27.32
N THR A 26 -12.21 20.59 26.98
CA THR A 26 -12.85 21.87 26.71
C THR A 26 -13.23 22.53 28.05
N THR A 27 -12.82 23.79 28.26
CA THR A 27 -13.00 24.48 29.55
C THR A 27 -14.21 25.43 29.56
N GLU A 28 -14.77 25.74 28.40
CA GLU A 28 -15.91 26.64 28.21
C GLU A 28 -16.93 26.02 27.22
N GLY A 29 -18.20 26.45 27.27
CA GLY A 29 -19.28 25.95 26.42
C GLY A 29 -20.19 24.87 27.07
N ASN A 30 -21.29 24.55 26.39
CA ASN A 30 -22.33 23.60 26.85
C ASN A 30 -21.98 22.12 26.57
N ASN A 31 -21.12 21.85 25.60
CA ASN A 31 -20.69 20.50 25.24
C ASN A 31 -19.30 20.19 25.81
N ARG A 32 -19.17 20.25 27.13
CA ARG A 32 -17.89 19.92 27.80
C ARG A 32 -17.65 18.42 27.70
N HIS A 33 -16.56 18.07 27.04
CA HIS A 33 -16.13 16.69 26.90
C HIS A 33 -14.60 16.62 26.89
N ASP A 34 -14.14 15.45 27.32
CA ASP A 34 -12.76 15.15 27.65
C ASP A 34 -12.27 14.08 26.67
N HIS A 35 -11.16 14.35 25.98
CA HIS A 35 -10.50 13.40 25.09
C HIS A 35 -9.20 12.92 25.71
N VAL A 36 -9.00 11.61 25.70
CA VAL A 36 -7.81 10.98 26.26
C VAL A 36 -7.26 9.98 25.25
N PHE A 37 -5.95 10.07 24.99
CA PHE A 37 -5.16 9.03 24.35
C PHE A 37 -4.10 8.54 25.33
N PHE A 38 -3.91 7.22 25.46
CA PHE A 38 -2.87 6.66 26.31
C PHE A 38 -2.30 5.37 25.76
N ILE A 39 -1.05 5.09 26.14
CA ILE A 39 -0.32 3.87 25.79
C ILE A 39 0.10 3.20 27.09
N LEU A 40 -0.14 1.90 27.20
CA LEU A 40 0.30 1.09 28.34
C LEU A 40 1.76 0.64 28.15
N GLU A 41 2.48 0.39 29.24
CA GLU A 41 3.83 -0.18 29.19
C GLU A 41 3.82 -1.60 28.63
N ASP A 42 2.89 -2.41 29.12
CA ASP A 42 2.67 -3.79 28.69
C ASP A 42 1.26 -3.97 28.14
N GLN A 43 1.09 -5.00 27.31
CA GLN A 43 -0.24 -5.38 26.84
C GLN A 43 -1.01 -6.01 28.01
N VAL A 44 -2.04 -5.31 28.50
CA VAL A 44 -2.89 -5.78 29.59
C VAL A 44 -4.31 -5.97 29.08
N ASP A 45 -4.96 -7.05 29.48
CA ASP A 45 -6.40 -7.23 29.28
C ASP A 45 -7.16 -6.23 30.15
N VAL A 46 -7.52 -5.11 29.54
CA VAL A 46 -8.27 -4.05 30.20
C VAL A 46 -9.71 -4.52 30.39
N MET A 47 -10.16 -4.62 31.64
CA MET A 47 -11.59 -4.77 31.92
C MET A 47 -12.32 -3.53 31.41
N ARG A 48 -13.19 -3.72 30.41
CA ARG A 48 -14.01 -2.67 29.77
C ARG A 48 -15.12 -2.16 30.70
N LYS A 49 -14.76 -1.65 31.88
CA LYS A 49 -15.74 -1.00 32.76
C LYS A 49 -16.12 0.34 32.15
N PRO A 50 -17.40 0.62 31.87
CA PRO A 50 -17.81 1.82 31.16
C PRO A 50 -17.65 3.11 31.97
N PHE A 51 -17.24 3.03 33.25
CA PHE A 51 -17.12 4.17 34.15
C PHE A 51 -15.76 4.23 34.84
N VAL A 52 -15.23 5.44 34.98
CA VAL A 52 -14.06 5.78 35.80
C VAL A 52 -14.43 6.87 36.79
N LYS A 53 -13.91 6.78 38.02
CA LYS A 53 -14.08 7.81 39.03
C LYS A 53 -12.92 8.79 38.97
N ILE A 54 -13.17 10.03 38.53
CA ILE A 54 -12.16 11.08 38.42
C ILE A 54 -12.57 12.21 39.37
N LYS A 55 -11.72 12.51 40.36
CA LYS A 55 -11.98 13.55 41.39
C LYS A 55 -13.35 13.39 42.08
N GLY A 56 -13.79 12.17 42.29
CA GLY A 56 -15.06 11.85 42.96
C GLY A 56 -16.29 11.79 42.06
N VAL A 57 -16.19 12.22 40.79
CA VAL A 57 -17.28 12.16 39.80
C VAL A 57 -17.14 10.88 38.95
N ASP A 58 -18.25 10.17 38.75
CA ASP A 58 -18.30 9.03 37.85
C ASP A 58 -18.45 9.52 36.40
N MET A 59 -17.47 9.21 35.56
CA MET A 59 -17.42 9.60 34.16
C MET A 59 -17.58 8.36 33.28
N LYS A 60 -18.50 8.42 32.31
CA LYS A 60 -18.66 7.37 31.30
C LYS A 60 -17.53 7.48 30.28
N ILE A 61 -16.80 6.38 30.06
CA ILE A 61 -15.78 6.30 29.02
C ILE A 61 -16.36 5.58 27.80
N ASN A 62 -16.38 6.27 26.67
CA ASN A 62 -16.67 5.66 25.37
C ASN A 62 -15.35 5.26 24.72
N PHE A 63 -15.10 3.96 24.59
CA PHE A 63 -13.90 3.44 23.93
C PHE A 63 -14.14 3.31 22.43
N SER A 64 -13.30 3.97 21.65
CA SER A 64 -13.08 3.56 20.26
C SER A 64 -12.09 2.40 20.27
N PRO A 65 -12.41 1.24 19.67
CA PRO A 65 -11.53 0.08 19.67
C PRO A 65 -10.33 0.32 18.75
N PHE A 66 -9.27 0.95 19.27
CA PHE A 66 -7.96 0.91 18.62
C PHE A 66 -7.19 -0.29 19.20
N THR A 67 -7.52 -1.46 18.67
CA THR A 67 -6.82 -2.71 18.96
C THR A 67 -5.57 -2.80 18.08
N ARG A 68 -4.39 -2.77 18.73
CA ARG A 68 -3.05 -2.89 18.14
C ARG A 68 -2.66 -1.74 17.20
N LEU A 69 -2.05 -0.72 17.80
CA LEU A 69 -1.17 0.18 17.06
C LEU A 69 0.11 -0.60 16.76
N ASP A 70 0.25 -1.12 15.55
CA ASP A 70 1.59 -1.30 14.99
C ASP A 70 2.22 0.10 15.00
N ALA A 71 3.40 0.24 15.58
CA ALA A 71 3.97 1.52 16.02
C ALA A 71 4.25 2.56 14.90
N PHE A 72 3.69 2.41 13.69
CA PHE A 72 4.28 2.83 12.43
C PHE A 72 3.36 3.53 11.41
N ASP A 73 2.12 3.88 11.72
CA ASP A 73 1.24 4.59 10.75
C ASP A 73 1.13 6.11 10.96
N GLY A 74 1.67 6.66 12.05
CA GLY A 74 1.52 8.08 12.38
C GLY A 74 0.08 8.50 12.74
N SER A 75 -0.85 7.55 12.86
CA SER A 75 -2.26 7.82 13.20
C SER A 75 -2.39 8.41 14.60
N TYR A 76 -1.58 7.95 15.56
CA TYR A 76 -1.61 8.46 16.93
C TYR A 76 -1.13 9.90 17.06
N LEU A 77 -0.21 10.37 16.20
CA LEU A 77 0.20 11.79 16.17
C LEU A 77 -0.97 12.67 15.73
N SER A 78 -1.74 12.22 14.75
CA SER A 78 -2.96 12.91 14.31
C SER A 78 -4.02 12.93 15.41
N VAL A 79 -4.14 11.86 16.20
CA VAL A 79 -5.02 11.82 17.38
C VAL A 79 -4.53 12.80 18.46
N ILE A 80 -3.23 12.84 18.76
CA ILE A 80 -2.66 13.79 19.73
C ILE A 80 -2.87 15.23 19.26
N GLU A 81 -2.65 15.50 17.97
CA GLU A 81 -2.85 16.82 17.36
C GLU A 81 -4.33 17.23 17.40
N TYR A 82 -5.25 16.29 17.14
CA TYR A 82 -6.68 16.50 17.32
C TYR A 82 -7.02 16.85 18.79
N ILE A 83 -6.43 16.15 19.77
CA ILE A 83 -6.63 16.42 21.20
C ILE A 83 -6.03 17.79 21.60
N LYS A 84 -4.90 18.20 21.02
CA LYS A 84 -4.29 19.53 21.23
C LYS A 84 -5.19 20.65 20.67
N ASN A 85 -5.81 20.42 19.52
CA ASN A 85 -6.58 21.42 18.78
C ASN A 85 -8.08 21.49 19.16
N GLN A 86 -8.49 20.88 20.28
CA GLN A 86 -9.89 20.89 20.71
C GLN A 86 -10.51 22.29 20.81
N GLY A 87 -9.74 23.28 21.29
CA GLY A 87 -10.23 24.66 21.36
C GLY A 87 -10.51 25.28 19.99
N LYS A 88 -9.70 24.93 18.97
CA LYS A 88 -9.92 25.37 17.58
C LYS A 88 -11.12 24.67 16.96
N HIS A 89 -11.28 23.36 17.20
CA HIS A 89 -12.38 22.58 16.64
C HIS A 89 -13.75 22.98 17.19
N HIS A 90 -13.80 23.41 18.46
CA HIS A 90 -15.04 23.78 19.12
C HIS A 90 -15.24 25.30 19.27
N ASN A 91 -14.30 26.13 18.79
CA ASN A 91 -14.29 27.58 19.03
C ASN A 91 -14.43 27.92 20.54
N THR A 92 -13.77 27.14 21.40
CA THR A 92 -13.79 27.32 22.86
C THR A 92 -12.39 27.38 23.43
N LYS A 93 -12.26 27.76 24.70
CA LYS A 93 -11.03 27.50 25.44
C LYS A 93 -10.89 26.00 25.73
N SER A 94 -9.66 25.50 25.64
CA SER A 94 -9.30 24.13 25.98
C SER A 94 -7.98 24.11 26.73
N SER A 95 -7.75 23.08 27.53
CA SER A 95 -6.45 22.81 28.14
C SER A 95 -5.94 21.46 27.72
N PHE A 96 -4.62 21.35 27.56
CA PHE A 96 -3.93 20.14 27.15
C PHE A 96 -2.85 19.76 28.18
N GLU A 97 -2.81 18.49 28.55
CA GLU A 97 -1.82 17.90 29.46
C GLU A 97 -1.19 16.67 28.79
N GLU A 98 0.14 16.58 28.81
CA GLU A 98 0.91 15.48 28.21
C GLU A 98 1.87 14.88 29.23
N TYR A 99 1.95 13.55 29.27
CA TYR A 99 2.85 12.81 30.14
C TYR A 99 3.61 11.73 29.37
N GLY A 100 4.91 11.63 29.66
CA GLY A 100 5.83 10.72 29.00
C GLY A 100 6.51 11.36 27.80
N ASN A 101 7.57 10.72 27.31
CA ASN A 101 8.24 11.12 26.08
C ASN A 101 8.05 10.00 25.07
N LEU A 102 7.20 10.23 24.06
CA LEU A 102 7.16 9.35 22.91
C LEU A 102 8.52 9.48 22.22
N LYS A 103 9.29 8.40 22.16
CA LYS A 103 10.35 8.27 21.15
C LYS A 103 9.65 8.25 19.80
N THR A 104 9.28 9.42 19.30
CA THR A 104 8.94 9.58 17.90
C THR A 104 10.22 9.22 17.17
N THR A 105 10.23 8.11 16.44
CA THR A 105 10.92 8.09 15.16
C THR A 105 10.29 9.22 14.37
N LYS A 106 10.78 10.46 14.56
CA LYS A 106 10.49 11.57 13.66
C LYS A 106 10.79 10.97 12.30
N GLY A 107 9.75 10.73 11.49
CA GLY A 107 9.97 10.34 10.12
C GLY A 107 10.94 11.36 9.56
N CYS A 108 12.15 10.93 9.20
CA CYS A 108 13.13 11.86 8.67
C CYS A 108 12.46 12.50 7.46
N LYS A 109 12.59 13.83 7.29
CA LYS A 109 12.08 14.45 6.08
C LYS A 109 12.74 13.72 4.92
N VAL A 110 11.95 13.14 4.02
CA VAL A 110 12.51 12.47 2.83
C VAL A 110 13.19 13.58 2.02
N SER A 111 14.50 13.67 2.14
CA SER A 111 15.32 14.59 1.36
C SER A 111 15.45 14.05 -0.05
N ASP A 112 15.81 14.93 -1.00
CA ASP A 112 16.05 14.53 -2.39
C ASP A 112 17.09 13.39 -2.47
N SER A 113 18.10 13.38 -1.60
CA SER A 113 19.08 12.30 -1.51
C SER A 113 18.52 10.95 -1.07
N ILE A 114 17.52 10.92 -0.18
CA ILE A 114 16.86 9.69 0.27
C ILE A 114 15.93 9.18 -0.84
N ASN A 115 15.22 10.10 -1.50
CA ASN A 115 14.36 9.79 -2.61
C ASN A 115 15.17 9.22 -3.80
N GLU A 116 16.29 9.87 -4.16
CA GLU A 116 17.22 9.36 -5.16
C GLU A 116 17.79 8.00 -4.80
N LYS A 117 18.13 7.76 -3.53
CA LYS A 117 18.62 6.46 -3.08
C LYS A 117 17.55 5.38 -3.25
N ALA A 118 16.30 5.66 -2.87
CA ALA A 118 15.17 4.75 -3.06
C ALA A 118 14.93 4.47 -4.55
N LEU A 119 15.00 5.50 -5.40
CA LEU A 119 14.89 5.39 -6.86
C LEU A 119 16.03 4.62 -7.53
N ARG A 120 17.12 4.30 -6.84
CA ARG A 120 18.23 3.47 -7.36
C ARG A 120 18.17 2.02 -6.86
N MET A 121 17.22 1.67 -5.99
CA MET A 121 17.06 0.31 -5.48
C MET A 121 16.44 -0.58 -6.56
N THR A 122 16.89 -1.83 -6.64
CA THR A 122 16.50 -2.78 -7.70
C THR A 122 15.08 -3.32 -7.59
N SER A 123 14.48 -3.26 -6.40
CA SER A 123 13.11 -3.70 -6.15
C SER A 123 12.25 -2.52 -5.69
N LYS A 124 11.10 -2.34 -6.35
CA LYS A 124 10.09 -1.33 -5.97
C LYS A 124 9.57 -1.57 -4.56
N VAL A 125 9.37 -2.84 -4.19
CA VAL A 125 8.94 -3.26 -2.86
C VAL A 125 9.99 -2.87 -1.81
N GLU A 126 11.27 -3.12 -2.08
CA GLU A 126 12.36 -2.72 -1.18
C GLU A 126 12.52 -1.20 -1.10
N ALA A 127 12.33 -0.47 -2.21
CA ALA A 127 12.37 0.98 -2.26
C ALA A 127 11.26 1.61 -1.41
N ILE A 128 10.04 1.09 -1.54
CA ILE A 128 8.88 1.52 -0.76
C ILE A 128 9.08 1.15 0.72
N ALA A 129 9.57 -0.06 1.02
CA ALA A 129 9.87 -0.47 2.39
C ALA A 129 10.96 0.40 3.04
N TYR A 130 12.00 0.76 2.28
CA TYR A 130 13.04 1.69 2.71
C TYR A 130 12.48 3.08 3.02
N LEU A 131 11.67 3.64 2.12
CA LEU A 131 11.01 4.93 2.34
C LEU A 131 10.01 4.88 3.50
N ARG A 132 9.31 3.76 3.67
CA ARG A 132 8.38 3.53 4.78
C ARG A 132 9.13 3.46 6.10
N ASN A 133 10.31 2.85 6.13
CA ASN A 133 11.21 2.86 7.29
C ASN A 133 11.74 4.27 7.61
N VAL A 134 11.92 5.13 6.60
CA VAL A 134 12.37 6.52 6.81
C VAL A 134 11.24 7.44 7.23
N ASN A 135 10.10 7.40 6.54
CA ASN A 135 8.95 8.27 6.76
C ASN A 135 7.64 7.65 6.20
N PRO A 136 6.89 6.91 7.05
CA PRO A 136 5.63 6.29 6.65
C PRO A 136 4.59 7.29 6.13
N SER A 137 4.46 8.45 6.79
CA SER A 137 3.49 9.48 6.41
C SER A 137 3.80 10.09 5.04
N TRP A 138 5.07 10.22 4.68
CA TRP A 138 5.43 10.62 3.33
C TRP A 138 5.00 9.57 2.31
N VAL A 139 5.26 8.28 2.58
CA VAL A 139 4.86 7.18 1.70
C VAL A 139 3.35 7.15 1.53
N MET A 140 2.54 7.19 2.58
CA MET A 140 1.07 7.18 2.45
C MET A 140 0.52 8.29 1.53
N ASN A 141 1.17 9.45 1.51
CA ASN A 141 0.77 10.59 0.68
C ASN A 141 1.40 10.62 -0.71
N ASN A 142 2.50 9.88 -0.94
CA ASN A 142 3.31 9.98 -2.15
C ASN A 142 3.61 8.62 -2.81
N GLU A 143 3.11 7.49 -2.29
CA GLU A 143 3.41 6.14 -2.77
C GLU A 143 3.07 5.97 -4.24
N LYS A 144 1.89 6.43 -4.67
CA LYS A 144 1.49 6.42 -6.09
C LYS A 144 2.47 7.22 -6.97
N LYS A 145 2.76 8.46 -6.58
CA LYS A 145 3.66 9.36 -7.33
C LYS A 145 5.10 8.84 -7.35
N PHE A 146 5.58 8.29 -6.25
CA PHE A 146 6.88 7.64 -6.17
C PHE A 146 6.92 6.39 -7.05
N GLY A 147 5.86 5.57 -7.03
CA GLY A 147 5.71 4.41 -7.91
C GLY A 147 5.83 4.80 -9.38
N GLU A 148 5.09 5.82 -9.83
CA GLU A 148 5.18 6.35 -11.20
C GLU A 148 6.60 6.84 -11.55
N MET A 149 7.29 7.50 -10.61
CA MET A 149 8.69 7.95 -10.79
C MET A 149 9.66 6.78 -10.87
N TYR A 150 9.50 5.79 -9.98
CA TYR A 150 10.28 4.57 -9.92
C TYR A 150 10.10 3.77 -11.22
N ASP A 151 8.86 3.61 -11.68
CA ASP A 151 8.51 2.92 -12.90
C ASP A 151 9.04 3.67 -14.13
N LYS A 152 9.05 5.01 -14.14
CA LYS A 152 9.63 5.80 -15.24
C LYS A 152 11.16 5.73 -15.28
N GLN A 153 11.80 5.63 -14.12
CA GLN A 153 13.25 5.48 -14.02
C GLN A 153 13.69 4.06 -14.41
N HIS A 154 12.97 3.05 -13.92
CA HIS A 154 13.26 1.64 -14.20
C HIS A 154 12.60 1.13 -15.49
N SER A 155 11.68 1.88 -16.11
CA SER A 155 11.24 1.61 -17.49
C SER A 155 12.35 1.90 -18.48
N ARG A 156 13.25 2.85 -18.18
CA ARG A 156 14.50 3.03 -18.93
C ARG A 156 15.51 1.90 -18.66
N ASP A 157 15.40 1.22 -17.52
CA ASP A 157 16.14 0.00 -17.18
C ASP A 157 15.46 -1.31 -17.64
N LYS A 158 14.30 -1.26 -18.33
CA LYS A 158 13.80 -2.38 -19.16
C LYS A 158 14.70 -2.66 -20.39
N ARG A 159 16.00 -2.42 -20.28
CA ARG A 159 17.06 -3.03 -21.12
C ARG A 159 17.22 -4.53 -20.89
N HIS A 160 16.37 -5.15 -20.08
CA HIS A 160 16.23 -6.62 -19.99
C HIS A 160 15.15 -7.18 -20.93
N ARG A 161 14.44 -6.35 -21.71
CA ARG A 161 14.03 -6.84 -23.03
C ARG A 161 15.31 -7.06 -23.80
N ILE A 162 15.62 -8.32 -24.04
CA ILE A 162 16.79 -8.77 -24.77
C ILE A 162 17.01 -7.83 -25.95
N ASN A 163 18.03 -6.97 -25.84
CA ASN A 163 18.44 -6.01 -26.87
C ASN A 163 19.18 -6.78 -28.00
N ILE A 164 18.68 -7.96 -28.37
CA ILE A 164 19.08 -8.63 -29.61
C ILE A 164 18.55 -7.71 -30.70
N LYS A 165 19.46 -7.16 -31.51
CA LYS A 165 19.10 -6.66 -32.83
C LYS A 165 18.53 -7.83 -33.62
N LEU A 166 17.21 -8.02 -33.53
CA LEU A 166 16.51 -8.94 -34.40
C LEU A 166 16.66 -8.37 -35.81
N SER A 167 17.08 -9.21 -36.75
CA SER A 167 16.88 -8.89 -38.17
C SER A 167 15.39 -8.65 -38.39
N GLN A 168 15.05 -7.76 -39.34
CA GLN A 168 13.65 -7.55 -39.68
C GLN A 168 12.99 -8.90 -40.00
N TRP A 169 11.84 -9.15 -39.38
CA TRP A 169 11.03 -10.31 -39.68
C TRP A 169 10.64 -10.27 -41.15
N LYS A 170 10.69 -11.43 -41.82
CA LYS A 170 10.25 -11.52 -43.21
C LYS A 170 8.74 -11.31 -43.25
N GLU A 171 8.31 -10.15 -43.72
CA GLU A 171 6.89 -9.83 -43.89
C GLU A 171 6.21 -10.68 -44.97
N THR A 172 6.94 -11.55 -45.68
CA THR A 172 6.38 -12.60 -46.54
C THR A 172 6.02 -13.88 -45.78
N ASN A 173 6.42 -14.01 -44.51
CA ASN A 173 6.07 -15.15 -43.67
C ASN A 173 4.60 -15.02 -43.23
N SER A 174 3.79 -16.03 -43.55
CA SER A 174 2.36 -16.06 -43.22
C SER A 174 2.06 -15.97 -41.72
N VAL A 175 2.95 -16.49 -40.86
CA VAL A 175 2.82 -16.39 -39.40
C VAL A 175 3.00 -14.95 -38.94
N VAL A 176 4.00 -14.26 -39.49
CA VAL A 176 4.28 -12.85 -39.18
C VAL A 176 3.12 -11.97 -39.65
N GLN A 177 2.68 -12.15 -40.89
CA GLN A 177 1.53 -11.44 -41.45
C GLN A 177 0.26 -11.67 -40.62
N GLY A 178 -0.04 -12.93 -40.27
CA GLY A 178 -1.23 -13.29 -39.51
C GLY A 178 -1.25 -12.67 -38.12
N ALA A 179 -0.13 -12.73 -37.39
CA ALA A 179 -0.03 -12.14 -36.06
C ALA A 179 -0.10 -10.60 -36.09
N ARG A 180 0.53 -9.94 -37.08
CA ARG A 180 0.41 -8.48 -37.26
C ARG A 180 -1.02 -8.07 -37.66
N ALA A 181 -1.68 -8.84 -38.52
CA ALA A 181 -3.07 -8.58 -38.91
C ALA A 181 -4.03 -8.77 -37.74
N TRP A 182 -3.80 -9.78 -36.90
CA TRP A 182 -4.55 -9.97 -35.65
C TRP A 182 -4.41 -8.76 -34.72
N LEU A 183 -3.19 -8.31 -34.48
CA LEU A 183 -2.90 -7.11 -33.66
C LEU A 183 -3.57 -5.86 -34.24
N HIS A 184 -3.51 -5.68 -35.55
CA HIS A 184 -4.17 -4.54 -36.19
C HIS A 184 -5.70 -4.59 -36.06
N THR A 185 -6.29 -5.79 -36.15
CA THR A 185 -7.74 -5.99 -36.07
C THR A 185 -8.27 -5.63 -34.69
N ILE A 186 -7.65 -6.12 -33.63
CA ILE A 186 -8.07 -5.85 -32.24
C ILE A 186 -7.83 -4.40 -31.82
N GLU A 187 -6.87 -3.70 -32.45
CA GLU A 187 -6.63 -2.27 -32.18
C GLU A 187 -7.58 -1.35 -32.94
N THR A 188 -8.12 -1.80 -34.07
CA THR A 188 -8.92 -0.95 -34.96
C THR A 188 -10.42 -1.18 -34.77
N ILE A 189 -10.81 -2.41 -34.43
CA ILE A 189 -12.20 -2.81 -34.32
C ILE A 189 -12.50 -3.05 -32.84
N ASP A 190 -13.57 -2.42 -32.34
CA ASP A 190 -14.10 -2.70 -31.02
C ASP A 190 -14.80 -4.07 -31.04
N ILE A 191 -14.06 -5.10 -30.63
CA ILE A 191 -14.51 -6.49 -30.58
C ILE A 191 -14.78 -6.84 -29.11
N LYS A 192 -16.04 -7.03 -28.75
CA LYS A 192 -16.47 -7.41 -27.39
C LYS A 192 -15.77 -8.64 -26.80
N LYS A 193 -15.31 -9.56 -27.65
CA LYS A 193 -14.54 -10.75 -27.26
C LYS A 193 -13.44 -11.01 -28.30
N PRO A 194 -12.26 -10.39 -28.16
CA PRO A 194 -11.19 -10.58 -29.12
C PRO A 194 -10.73 -12.05 -29.11
N PRO A 195 -10.51 -12.67 -30.28
CA PRO A 195 -10.02 -14.05 -30.33
C PRO A 195 -8.59 -14.11 -29.79
N ALA A 196 -8.24 -15.14 -29.01
CA ALA A 196 -6.88 -15.33 -28.52
C ALA A 196 -5.92 -15.70 -29.66
N LEU A 197 -4.74 -15.07 -29.69
CA LEU A 197 -3.65 -15.46 -30.58
C LEU A 197 -2.81 -16.56 -29.92
N VAL A 198 -2.75 -17.73 -30.54
CA VAL A 198 -1.95 -18.87 -30.06
C VAL A 198 -0.82 -19.16 -31.04
N ILE A 199 0.43 -19.07 -30.58
CA ILE A 199 1.62 -19.39 -31.38
C ILE A 199 2.29 -20.63 -30.81
N VAL A 200 2.24 -21.73 -31.57
CA VAL A 200 2.84 -23.02 -31.20
C VAL A 200 3.96 -23.36 -32.16
N SER A 201 5.11 -23.76 -31.61
CA SER A 201 6.24 -24.31 -32.36
C SER A 201 7.15 -25.08 -31.41
N ASP A 202 8.10 -25.83 -31.96
CA ASP A 202 9.19 -26.41 -31.16
C ASP A 202 10.04 -25.32 -30.49
N THR A 203 10.84 -25.72 -29.49
CA THR A 203 11.76 -24.81 -28.80
C THR A 203 12.79 -24.21 -29.76
N LYS A 204 13.34 -23.03 -29.43
CA LYS A 204 14.39 -22.32 -30.21
C LYS A 204 14.00 -21.88 -31.63
N HIS A 205 12.71 -21.67 -31.88
CA HIS A 205 12.19 -21.16 -33.17
C HIS A 205 11.91 -19.65 -33.17
N GLY A 206 12.39 -18.90 -32.17
CA GLY A 206 12.24 -17.45 -32.15
C GLY A 206 10.86 -16.95 -31.69
N LYS A 207 10.02 -17.79 -31.05
CA LYS A 207 8.66 -17.40 -30.61
C LYS A 207 8.69 -16.23 -29.63
N THR A 208 9.49 -16.36 -28.58
CA THR A 208 9.61 -15.35 -27.53
C THR A 208 10.15 -14.04 -28.09
N GLU A 209 11.12 -14.11 -29.01
CA GLU A 209 11.68 -12.97 -29.72
C GLU A 209 10.64 -12.29 -30.62
N PHE A 210 9.82 -13.08 -31.32
CA PHE A 210 8.77 -12.57 -32.19
C PHE A 210 7.66 -11.88 -31.41
N ILE A 211 7.14 -12.50 -30.34
CA ILE A 211 6.12 -11.90 -29.48
C ILE A 211 6.62 -10.62 -28.83
N ASN A 212 7.89 -10.58 -28.41
CA ASN A 212 8.49 -9.37 -27.86
C ASN A 212 8.62 -8.23 -28.88
N ASP A 213 8.91 -8.51 -30.16
CA ASP A 213 8.87 -7.48 -31.21
C ASP A 213 7.42 -7.04 -31.51
N LEU A 214 6.49 -7.99 -31.57
CA LEU A 214 5.08 -7.73 -31.86
C LEU A 214 4.44 -6.79 -30.82
N LEU A 215 4.76 -6.99 -29.54
CA LEU A 215 4.17 -6.25 -28.41
C LEU A 215 5.14 -5.20 -27.81
N LYS A 216 6.17 -4.79 -28.54
CA LYS A 216 7.25 -3.94 -27.99
C LYS A 216 6.80 -2.58 -27.47
N ASP A 217 5.71 -2.03 -27.98
CA ASP A 217 5.20 -0.72 -27.56
C ASP A 217 3.95 -0.84 -26.65
N LYS A 218 3.71 -2.03 -26.11
CA LYS A 218 2.51 -2.37 -25.33
C LYS A 218 2.81 -2.69 -23.86
N GLN A 219 1.85 -2.39 -23.01
CA GLN A 219 1.78 -2.87 -21.63
C GLN A 219 1.27 -4.31 -21.64
N VAL A 220 2.15 -5.25 -21.30
CA VAL A 220 1.83 -6.68 -21.32
C VAL A 220 1.84 -7.21 -19.90
N ASP A 221 0.75 -7.87 -19.49
CA ASP A 221 0.66 -8.66 -18.27
C ASP A 221 1.16 -10.07 -18.59
N GLU A 222 2.28 -10.47 -18.00
CA GLU A 222 3.00 -11.68 -18.41
C GLU A 222 2.88 -12.79 -17.37
N PHE A 223 2.35 -13.93 -17.80
CA PHE A 223 2.16 -15.14 -17.01
C PHE A 223 3.10 -16.24 -17.50
N ARG A 224 4.02 -16.69 -16.64
CA ARG A 224 4.98 -17.76 -16.97
C ARG A 224 4.93 -18.93 -15.98
N GLY A 225 4.96 -20.17 -16.50
CA GLY A 225 5.09 -21.40 -15.70
C GLY A 225 3.88 -21.73 -14.80
N ARG A 226 4.13 -22.20 -13.56
CA ARG A 226 3.09 -22.36 -12.52
C ARG A 226 2.79 -20.99 -11.92
N ILE A 227 2.01 -20.18 -12.65
CA ILE A 227 1.40 -18.90 -12.22
C ILE A 227 2.24 -18.17 -11.16
N MET A 228 3.41 -17.64 -11.55
CA MET A 228 4.06 -16.61 -10.74
C MET A 228 3.39 -15.29 -11.06
N VAL A 229 2.49 -14.84 -10.17
CA VAL A 229 1.90 -13.50 -10.13
C VAL A 229 2.95 -12.48 -9.63
N ASP A 230 4.23 -12.65 -10.00
CA ASP A 230 5.30 -11.79 -9.49
C ASP A 230 5.33 -10.43 -10.21
N SER A 231 4.70 -10.33 -11.39
CA SER A 231 4.70 -9.13 -12.24
C SER A 231 3.33 -8.48 -12.47
N HIS A 232 2.24 -9.05 -11.94
CA HIS A 232 0.91 -8.45 -12.04
C HIS A 232 0.77 -7.33 -11.00
N GLU A 233 0.46 -6.13 -11.45
CA GLU A 233 0.17 -4.97 -10.63
C GLU A 233 -1.31 -4.58 -10.82
N GLU A 234 -2.16 -4.83 -9.82
CA GLU A 234 -3.61 -4.52 -9.88
C GLU A 234 -3.90 -3.05 -10.24
N SER A 235 -2.97 -2.14 -9.93
CA SER A 235 -3.11 -0.70 -10.21
C SER A 235 -2.74 -0.29 -11.64
N ARG A 236 -2.27 -1.22 -12.46
CA ARG A 236 -1.75 -0.98 -13.81
C ARG A 236 -2.75 -1.45 -14.85
N GLU A 237 -2.98 -0.60 -15.86
CA GLU A 237 -3.75 -0.96 -17.03
C GLU A 237 -2.83 -1.67 -18.04
N TYR A 238 -3.25 -2.84 -18.50
CA TYR A 238 -2.52 -3.67 -19.44
C TYR A 238 -3.26 -3.74 -20.77
N ASP A 239 -2.53 -3.64 -21.88
CA ASP A 239 -3.08 -3.76 -23.23
C ASP A 239 -3.33 -5.24 -23.59
N TYR A 240 -2.47 -6.15 -23.09
CA TYR A 240 -2.48 -7.57 -23.45
C TYR A 240 -2.06 -8.47 -22.29
N SER A 241 -2.68 -9.64 -22.19
CA SER A 241 -2.25 -10.73 -21.31
C SER A 241 -1.47 -11.79 -22.12
N LEU A 242 -0.23 -12.07 -21.73
CA LEU A 242 0.66 -13.03 -22.38
C LEU A 242 0.87 -14.26 -21.49
N PHE A 243 0.52 -15.43 -22.01
CA PHE A 243 0.73 -16.71 -21.36
C PHE A 243 1.87 -17.47 -22.04
N ASP A 244 3.05 -17.54 -21.42
CA ASP A 244 4.24 -18.23 -21.94
C ASP A 244 4.59 -19.42 -21.05
N ASP A 245 4.50 -20.63 -21.60
CA ASP A 245 4.68 -21.90 -20.87
C ASP A 245 3.77 -22.05 -19.63
N ALA A 246 2.59 -21.43 -19.66
CA ALA A 246 1.61 -21.49 -18.59
C ALA A 246 0.83 -22.83 -18.63
N ASN A 247 0.80 -23.54 -17.51
CA ASN A 247 -0.04 -24.73 -17.39
C ASN A 247 -1.51 -24.33 -17.12
N LEU A 248 -2.29 -24.17 -18.19
CA LEU A 248 -3.69 -23.78 -18.10
C LEU A 248 -4.55 -24.78 -17.31
N CYS A 249 -4.14 -26.05 -17.19
CA CYS A 249 -4.84 -27.04 -16.36
C CYS A 249 -4.66 -26.81 -14.85
N SER A 250 -3.78 -25.89 -14.45
CA SER A 250 -3.58 -25.49 -13.04
C SER A 250 -4.19 -24.13 -12.70
N ILE A 251 -4.89 -23.51 -13.65
CA ILE A 251 -5.63 -22.27 -13.46
C ILE A 251 -7.10 -22.62 -13.21
N GLU A 252 -7.66 -22.21 -12.08
CA GLU A 252 -9.10 -22.31 -11.85
C GLU A 252 -9.84 -21.39 -12.85
N TRP A 253 -10.96 -21.84 -13.41
CA TRP A 253 -11.66 -21.11 -14.46
C TRP A 253 -12.06 -19.68 -14.04
N GLU A 254 -12.38 -19.49 -12.76
CA GLU A 254 -12.72 -18.18 -12.19
C GLU A 254 -11.54 -17.19 -12.21
N ASP A 255 -10.32 -17.69 -11.97
CA ASP A 255 -9.10 -16.89 -12.08
C ASP A 255 -8.79 -16.56 -13.55
N PHE A 256 -9.06 -17.48 -14.48
CA PHE A 256 -8.91 -17.20 -15.92
C PHE A 256 -9.95 -16.19 -16.43
N GLU A 257 -11.20 -16.27 -15.95
CA GLU A 257 -12.29 -15.42 -16.39
C GLU A 257 -12.15 -13.98 -15.87
N SER A 258 -11.75 -13.81 -14.61
CA SER A 258 -11.49 -12.50 -14.00
C SER A 258 -10.41 -11.66 -14.72
N HIS A 259 -9.47 -12.31 -15.42
CA HIS A 259 -8.42 -11.66 -16.21
C HIS A 259 -8.80 -11.43 -17.69
N ASN A 260 -9.94 -11.94 -18.15
CA ASN A 260 -10.42 -11.84 -19.53
C ASN A 260 -11.74 -11.06 -19.67
N ILE A 261 -12.25 -10.47 -18.59
CA ILE A 261 -13.44 -9.59 -18.64
C ILE A 261 -12.98 -8.13 -18.62
N TYR A 262 -12.83 -7.57 -19.83
CA TYR A 262 -13.19 -6.19 -20.15
C TYR A 262 -13.89 -6.18 -21.51
#